data_AF-H2YS42-F1
#
_entry.id   AF-H2YS42-F1
#
_cell.length_a   1.000
_cell.length_b   1.000
_cell.length_c   1.000
_cell.angle_alpha   90.00
_cell.angle_beta   90.00
_cell.angle_gamma   90.00
#
_symmetry.space_group_name_H-M   'P 1'
#
loop_
_entity.id
_entity.type
_entity.pdbx_description
1 polymer ?
#
loop_
_entity_poly.entity_id
_entity_poly.type
_entity_poly.pdbx_seq_one_letter_code
_entity_poly.pdbx_strand_id
1 'polypeptide(L)'
;MVLVQSNMDPSRRPRLEIVEQPKQRGMRFRYECEGRSAGSIPGKNTNGDRKTWPSCQYTNIMAMQIMRVSLVSKDDPAKPHPHSLVGRDCNNGVCQVNVDPSNQMLGVFPNLGIQCVKRKEVSQAIQDRLNNGINPFATMLEGDERSAVDVDLNIVRLCFEAFIQDSRGKYTQKLDPVVSDPIYDKKATCSSVLKICRVDKTHGSCMGNEEVFLLCDKVQKEDIQVVFFRDGWEALGDFNAMDVHRQVAIVFRTPPFCNSNLQEKVDVHFKLRRPSDHETSKPLLFTYLPVFHVCSIAAMLLDR
;
A
#
# COMPACT_ATOMS: atom_id res chain seq x y z
N MET A 1 10.01 -19.99 -34.98
CA MET A 1 10.56 -20.92 -33.96
C MET A 1 9.57 -21.16 -32.79
N VAL A 2 8.25 -21.12 -33.05
CA VAL A 2 7.19 -21.38 -32.04
C VAL A 2 7.14 -22.85 -31.60
N LEU A 3 7.77 -23.75 -32.37
CA LEU A 3 7.67 -25.21 -32.23
C LEU A 3 8.53 -25.83 -31.11
N VAL A 4 9.50 -25.11 -30.51
CA VAL A 4 10.38 -25.70 -29.49
C VAL A 4 9.80 -25.57 -28.07
N GLN A 5 8.87 -24.63 -27.86
CA GLN A 5 8.26 -24.42 -26.53
C GLN A 5 7.08 -25.38 -26.25
N SER A 6 6.45 -25.99 -27.27
CA SER A 6 5.25 -26.82 -27.07
C SER A 6 5.51 -28.18 -26.41
N ASN A 7 6.74 -28.71 -26.46
CA ASN A 7 7.10 -30.04 -25.94
C ASN A 7 7.88 -30.03 -24.60
N MET A 8 8.16 -28.87 -24.01
CA MET A 8 8.76 -28.80 -22.67
C MET A 8 7.70 -28.88 -21.58
N ASP A 9 7.94 -29.72 -20.59
CA ASP A 9 7.24 -29.73 -19.29
C ASP A 9 7.09 -28.28 -18.79
N PRO A 10 5.86 -27.80 -18.52
CA PRO A 10 5.61 -26.46 -18.00
C PRO A 10 6.50 -26.09 -16.81
N SER A 11 6.88 -27.05 -15.96
CA SER A 11 7.74 -26.82 -14.79
C SER A 11 9.15 -26.36 -15.15
N ARG A 12 9.63 -26.71 -16.35
CA ARG A 12 10.97 -26.41 -16.86
C ARG A 12 11.02 -25.18 -17.76
N ARG A 13 9.87 -24.56 -18.04
CA ARG A 13 9.84 -23.35 -18.86
C ARG A 13 10.38 -22.16 -18.06
N PRO A 14 11.16 -21.28 -18.69
CA PRO A 14 11.55 -20.03 -18.07
C PRO A 14 10.35 -19.17 -17.69
N ARG A 15 10.36 -18.64 -16.47
CA ARG A 15 9.35 -17.70 -15.97
C ARG A 15 9.99 -16.71 -15.00
N LEU A 16 9.29 -15.61 -14.76
CA LEU A 16 9.60 -14.67 -13.70
C LEU A 16 8.88 -15.03 -12.41
N GLU A 17 9.53 -14.77 -11.27
CA GLU A 17 8.94 -14.93 -9.95
C GLU A 17 9.34 -13.76 -9.04
N ILE A 18 8.35 -13.11 -8.43
CA ILE A 18 8.61 -12.00 -7.50
C ILE A 18 9.09 -12.58 -6.18
N VAL A 19 10.36 -12.32 -5.83
CA VAL A 19 10.99 -12.81 -4.60
C VAL A 19 10.72 -11.88 -3.42
N GLU A 20 10.67 -10.57 -3.66
CA GLU A 20 10.35 -9.56 -2.65
C GLU A 20 9.32 -8.59 -3.23
N GLN A 21 8.10 -8.62 -2.68
CA GLN A 21 7.03 -7.68 -3.06
C GLN A 21 7.39 -6.25 -2.63
N PRO A 22 6.89 -5.20 -3.32
CA PRO A 22 7.00 -3.84 -2.82
C PRO A 22 6.15 -3.64 -1.57
N LYS A 23 6.59 -2.75 -0.69
CA LYS A 23 5.77 -2.30 0.42
C LYS A 23 4.57 -1.52 -0.11
N GLN A 24 3.37 -1.98 0.23
CA GLN A 24 2.14 -1.44 -0.35
C GLN A 24 1.85 -0.01 0.11
N ARG A 25 2.12 0.35 1.37
CA ARG A 25 1.76 1.65 1.95
C ARG A 25 2.94 2.39 2.57
N GLY A 26 2.78 3.71 2.68
CA GLY A 26 3.72 4.59 3.38
C GLY A 26 4.73 5.30 2.46
N MET A 27 4.73 4.99 1.16
CA MET A 27 5.47 5.73 0.16
C MET A 27 4.59 6.83 -0.44
N ARG A 28 5.13 8.04 -0.64
CA ARG A 28 4.43 9.14 -1.31
C ARG A 28 4.86 9.21 -2.76
N PHE A 29 3.90 9.35 -3.68
CA PHE A 29 4.20 9.66 -5.07
C PHE A 29 4.53 11.15 -5.21
N ARG A 30 5.48 11.49 -6.07
CA ARG A 30 6.07 12.83 -6.14
C ARG A 30 5.79 13.47 -7.50
N TYR A 31 5.38 14.73 -7.49
CA TYR A 31 5.33 15.49 -8.74
C TYR A 31 6.74 15.88 -9.17
N GLU A 32 6.96 15.98 -10.48
CA GLU A 32 8.21 16.47 -11.07
C GLU A 32 8.66 17.80 -10.48
N CYS A 33 7.71 18.73 -10.30
CA CYS A 33 7.96 20.06 -9.77
C CYS A 33 8.40 20.10 -8.29
N GLU A 34 8.40 18.96 -7.58
CA GLU A 34 8.91 18.90 -6.19
C GLU A 34 10.45 18.96 -6.14
N GLY A 35 11.16 18.74 -7.26
CA GLY A 35 12.61 18.94 -7.40
C GLY A 35 13.51 18.04 -6.53
N ARG A 36 12.93 17.06 -5.81
CA ARG A 36 13.64 16.07 -4.98
C ARG A 36 13.61 14.71 -5.65
N SER A 37 14.54 13.81 -5.31
CA SER A 37 14.41 12.40 -5.71
C SER A 37 13.07 11.85 -5.22
N ALA A 38 12.38 11.07 -6.05
CA ALA A 38 11.04 10.56 -5.75
C ALA A 38 10.99 9.47 -4.66
N GLY A 39 12.05 9.37 -3.84
CA GLY A 39 12.26 8.32 -2.85
C GLY A 39 12.60 6.97 -3.48
N SER A 40 12.57 5.94 -2.64
CA SER A 40 12.82 4.54 -3.02
C SER A 40 11.69 3.65 -2.50
N ILE A 41 11.10 2.81 -3.34
CA ILE A 41 10.08 1.83 -2.98
C ILE A 41 10.77 0.75 -2.14
N PRO A 42 10.48 0.63 -0.83
CA PRO A 42 11.06 -0.43 -0.04
C PRO A 42 10.36 -1.76 -0.34
N GLY A 43 11.04 -2.87 -0.04
CA GLY A 43 10.41 -4.20 -0.04
C GLY A 43 9.43 -4.37 1.12
N LYS A 44 8.48 -5.28 0.96
CA LYS A 44 7.44 -5.64 1.94
C LYS A 44 8.04 -6.03 3.30
N ASN A 45 9.19 -6.72 3.28
CA ASN A 45 9.89 -7.21 4.47
C ASN A 45 10.87 -6.20 5.07
N THR A 46 10.89 -4.95 4.58
CA THR A 46 11.71 -3.88 5.17
C THR A 46 11.26 -3.56 6.59
N ASN A 47 12.20 -3.60 7.53
CA ASN A 47 12.02 -3.26 8.94
C ASN A 47 13.08 -2.23 9.41
N GLY A 48 13.16 -1.98 10.71
CA GLY A 48 14.06 -0.97 11.30
C GLY A 48 15.55 -1.24 11.05
N ASP A 49 15.94 -2.51 11.06
CA ASP A 49 17.33 -2.93 11.00
C ASP A 49 17.76 -3.37 9.59
N ARG A 50 16.81 -3.86 8.79
CA ARG A 50 17.07 -4.41 7.45
C ARG A 50 16.16 -3.77 6.41
N LYS A 51 16.79 -3.11 5.43
CA LYS A 51 16.14 -2.65 4.20
C LYS A 51 16.18 -3.74 3.15
N THR A 52 15.01 -4.02 2.57
CA THR A 52 14.81 -4.91 1.42
C THR A 52 14.25 -4.09 0.26
N TRP A 53 14.27 -4.64 -0.95
CA TRP A 53 13.88 -3.93 -2.16
C TRP A 53 13.05 -4.83 -3.06
N PRO A 54 12.09 -4.28 -3.83
CA PRO A 54 11.36 -5.06 -4.83
C PRO A 54 12.33 -5.86 -5.68
N SER A 55 12.11 -7.17 -5.77
CA SER A 55 13.02 -8.08 -6.44
C SER A 55 12.27 -9.17 -7.18
N CYS A 56 12.76 -9.54 -8.36
CA CYS A 56 12.17 -10.55 -9.23
C CYS A 56 13.28 -11.41 -9.82
N GLN A 57 13.04 -12.71 -9.93
CA GLN A 57 14.03 -13.71 -10.30
C GLN A 57 13.62 -14.43 -11.58
N TYR A 58 14.58 -14.72 -12.45
CA TYR A 58 14.38 -15.69 -13.52
C TYR A 58 14.51 -17.10 -12.98
N THR A 59 13.55 -17.96 -13.33
CA THR A 59 13.66 -19.39 -13.09
C THR A 59 14.01 -20.10 -14.39
N ASN A 60 14.67 -21.26 -14.28
CA ASN A 60 15.01 -22.14 -15.42
C ASN A 60 15.85 -21.47 -16.53
N ILE A 61 16.60 -20.41 -16.22
CA ILE A 61 17.59 -19.75 -17.08
C ILE A 61 18.84 -19.47 -16.25
N MET A 62 20.02 -19.63 -16.84
CA MET A 62 21.31 -19.27 -16.22
C MET A 62 22.24 -18.60 -17.24
N ALA A 63 21.75 -17.53 -17.87
CA ALA A 63 22.52 -16.70 -18.80
C ALA A 63 22.09 -15.24 -18.63
N MET A 64 22.95 -14.29 -19.00
CA MET A 64 22.66 -12.86 -18.89
C MET A 64 21.36 -12.48 -19.61
N GLN A 65 20.42 -11.85 -18.90
CA GLN A 65 19.12 -11.39 -19.43
C GLN A 65 18.86 -9.92 -19.10
N ILE A 66 17.86 -9.34 -19.77
CA ILE A 66 17.38 -7.98 -19.49
C ILE A 66 16.03 -8.04 -18.79
N MET A 67 15.96 -7.51 -17.58
CA MET A 67 14.69 -7.32 -16.86
C MET A 67 14.28 -5.85 -16.94
N ARG A 68 13.02 -5.60 -17.32
CA ARG A 68 12.40 -4.27 -17.36
C ARG A 68 11.27 -4.20 -16.36
N VAL A 69 11.13 -3.07 -15.68
CA VAL A 69 10.03 -2.79 -14.76
C VAL A 69 9.30 -1.54 -15.24
N SER A 70 7.97 -1.60 -15.28
CA SER A 70 7.09 -0.49 -15.62
C SER A 70 5.93 -0.38 -14.62
N LEU A 71 5.19 0.73 -14.65
CA LEU A 71 3.97 0.89 -13.83
C LEU A 71 2.74 0.50 -14.63
N VAL A 72 1.88 -0.29 -14.00
CA VAL A 72 0.57 -0.67 -14.53
C VAL A 72 -0.54 -0.40 -13.52
N SER A 73 -1.78 -0.36 -13.99
CA SER A 73 -2.96 -0.16 -13.16
C SER A 73 -3.26 -1.37 -12.26
N LYS A 74 -4.20 -1.21 -11.32
CA LYS A 74 -4.66 -2.29 -10.44
C LYS A 74 -5.61 -3.28 -11.12
N ASP A 75 -6.08 -2.96 -12.33
CA ASP A 75 -7.11 -3.69 -13.05
C ASP A 75 -6.62 -5.05 -13.57
N ASP A 76 -7.58 -5.87 -14.00
CA ASP A 76 -7.32 -7.14 -14.68
C ASP A 76 -8.09 -7.16 -16.02
N PRO A 77 -7.41 -7.22 -17.19
CA PRO A 77 -5.96 -7.14 -17.36
C PRO A 77 -5.39 -5.76 -17.02
N ALA A 78 -4.16 -5.74 -16.53
CA ALA A 78 -3.50 -4.50 -16.11
C ALA A 78 -3.15 -3.60 -17.31
N LYS A 79 -3.47 -2.30 -17.21
CA LYS A 79 -3.23 -1.29 -18.26
C LYS A 79 -1.98 -0.46 -17.95
N PRO A 80 -1.31 0.15 -18.93
CA PRO A 80 -0.21 1.08 -18.68
C PRO A 80 -0.63 2.23 -17.75
N HIS A 81 0.15 2.49 -16.70
CA HIS A 81 -0.14 3.56 -15.75
C HIS A 81 0.51 4.89 -16.21
N PRO A 82 -0.16 6.05 -16.08
CA PRO A 82 0.36 7.35 -16.51
C PRO A 82 1.59 7.83 -15.69
N HIS A 83 1.66 7.50 -14.40
CA HIS A 83 2.84 7.80 -13.56
C HIS A 83 4.09 7.09 -14.06
N SER A 84 5.27 7.62 -13.72
CA SER A 84 6.58 7.15 -14.18
C SER A 84 7.45 6.56 -13.06
N LEU A 85 8.20 5.48 -13.36
CA LEU A 85 9.33 5.09 -12.52
C LEU A 85 10.49 6.04 -12.79
N VAL A 86 11.11 6.52 -11.72
CA VAL A 86 12.29 7.39 -11.76
C VAL A 86 13.32 6.89 -10.78
N GLY A 87 14.60 7.18 -11.04
CA GLY A 87 15.69 6.69 -10.23
C GLY A 87 16.88 6.23 -11.05
N ARG A 88 17.76 5.44 -10.41
CA ARG A 88 18.88 4.83 -11.11
C ARG A 88 18.36 3.80 -12.11
N ASP A 89 18.96 3.77 -13.30
CA ASP A 89 18.62 2.84 -14.38
C ASP A 89 17.18 3.00 -14.91
N CYS A 90 16.53 4.13 -14.59
CA CYS A 90 15.22 4.49 -15.11
C CYS A 90 15.33 5.44 -16.30
N ASN A 91 14.62 5.15 -17.38
CA ASN A 91 14.47 6.01 -18.55
C ASN A 91 13.04 5.91 -19.07
N ASN A 92 12.43 7.04 -19.50
CA ASN A 92 11.06 7.10 -20.02
C ASN A 92 10.02 6.34 -19.16
N GLY A 93 10.15 6.47 -17.83
CA GLY A 93 9.21 5.88 -16.87
C GLY A 93 9.32 4.37 -16.67
N VAL A 94 10.36 3.72 -17.18
CA VAL A 94 10.68 2.30 -16.96
C VAL A 94 12.08 2.14 -16.37
N CYS A 95 12.29 1.13 -15.54
CA CYS A 95 13.60 0.74 -15.05
C CYS A 95 14.09 -0.50 -15.80
N GLN A 96 15.36 -0.54 -16.21
CA GLN A 96 15.92 -1.69 -16.89
C GLN A 96 17.27 -2.09 -16.29
N VAL A 97 17.43 -3.37 -15.98
CA VAL A 97 18.68 -3.91 -15.43
C VAL A 97 19.10 -5.17 -16.18
N ASN A 98 20.42 -5.38 -16.24
CA ASN A 98 20.97 -6.67 -16.64
C ASN A 98 20.97 -7.61 -15.44
N VAL A 99 20.54 -8.84 -15.65
CA VAL A 99 20.46 -9.88 -14.62
C VAL A 99 21.33 -11.04 -15.06
N ASP A 100 22.29 -11.41 -14.23
CA ASP A 100 23.31 -12.40 -14.57
C ASP A 100 23.34 -13.59 -13.58
N PRO A 101 23.98 -14.71 -13.97
CA PRO A 101 24.03 -15.92 -13.14
C PRO A 101 24.79 -15.76 -11.81
N SER A 102 25.72 -14.81 -11.70
CA SER A 102 26.51 -14.61 -10.48
C SER A 102 25.64 -14.09 -9.32
N ASN A 103 24.55 -13.39 -9.64
CA ASN A 103 23.53 -12.98 -8.67
C ASN A 103 22.30 -13.91 -8.66
N GLN A 104 22.49 -15.20 -8.98
CA GLN A 104 21.42 -16.20 -8.99
C GLN A 104 20.22 -15.78 -9.85
N MET A 105 20.47 -15.03 -10.93
CA MET A 105 19.42 -14.51 -11.80
C MET A 105 18.38 -13.61 -11.10
N LEU A 106 18.77 -12.91 -10.03
CA LEU A 106 17.92 -12.00 -9.27
C LEU A 106 18.09 -10.54 -9.75
N GLY A 107 17.01 -9.92 -10.18
CA GLY A 107 16.92 -8.46 -10.39
C GLY A 107 16.43 -7.77 -9.11
N VAL A 108 17.22 -6.82 -8.59
CA VAL A 108 16.92 -6.06 -7.36
C VAL A 108 16.80 -4.58 -7.69
N PHE A 109 15.75 -3.92 -7.18
CA PHE A 109 15.41 -2.54 -7.59
C PHE A 109 15.38 -1.55 -6.42
N PRO A 110 16.54 -1.15 -5.86
CA PRO A 110 16.61 -0.34 -4.64
C PRO A 110 16.31 1.16 -4.81
N ASN A 111 16.43 1.69 -6.02
CA ASN A 111 16.38 3.13 -6.29
C ASN A 111 15.15 3.53 -7.11
N LEU A 112 14.04 2.81 -6.97
CA LEU A 112 12.81 3.14 -7.69
C LEU A 112 11.96 4.15 -6.92
N GLY A 113 11.75 5.32 -7.48
CA GLY A 113 10.73 6.28 -7.06
C GLY A 113 9.56 6.32 -8.05
N ILE A 114 8.43 6.88 -7.61
CA ILE A 114 7.23 7.05 -8.44
C ILE A 114 6.98 8.54 -8.64
N GLN A 115 7.12 8.98 -9.90
CA GLN A 115 6.77 10.32 -10.34
C GLN A 115 5.33 10.36 -10.82
N CYS A 116 4.46 11.04 -10.08
CA CYS A 116 3.06 11.19 -10.45
C CYS A 116 2.81 12.37 -11.38
N VAL A 117 1.87 12.19 -12.31
CA VAL A 117 1.41 13.24 -13.22
C VAL A 117 0.12 13.90 -12.70
N LYS A 118 -0.19 15.11 -13.18
CA LYS A 118 -1.46 15.76 -12.85
C LYS A 118 -2.59 15.14 -13.69
N ARG A 119 -3.83 15.22 -13.19
CA ARG A 119 -5.02 14.68 -13.89
C ARG A 119 -5.13 15.16 -15.34
N LYS A 120 -4.79 16.42 -15.61
CA LYS A 120 -4.81 17.01 -16.98
C LYS A 120 -3.74 16.44 -17.93
N GLU A 121 -2.71 15.79 -17.41
CA GLU A 121 -1.58 15.24 -18.18
C GLU A 121 -1.75 13.72 -18.43
N VAL A 122 -2.79 13.09 -17.84
CA VAL A 122 -2.98 11.63 -17.87
C VAL A 122 -3.07 11.09 -19.30
N SER A 123 -3.89 11.69 -20.16
CA SER A 123 -4.08 11.22 -21.53
C SER A 123 -2.77 11.27 -22.33
N GLN A 124 -2.02 12.38 -22.22
CA GLN A 124 -0.73 12.52 -22.90
C GLN A 124 0.29 11.51 -22.35
N ALA A 125 0.38 11.35 -21.04
CA ALA A 125 1.31 10.41 -20.42
C ALA A 125 1.04 8.96 -20.84
N ILE A 126 -0.24 8.56 -20.96
CA ILE A 126 -0.60 7.24 -21.48
C ILE A 126 -0.22 7.11 -22.95
N GLN A 127 -0.46 8.13 -23.79
CA GLN A 127 -0.05 8.09 -25.19
C GLN A 127 1.47 7.93 -25.34
N ASP A 128 2.25 8.65 -24.53
CA ASP A 128 3.72 8.56 -24.53
C ASP A 128 4.18 7.15 -24.15
N ARG A 129 3.50 6.48 -23.20
CA ARG A 129 3.77 5.08 -22.84
C ARG A 129 3.60 4.16 -24.04
N LEU A 130 2.49 4.30 -24.77
CA LEU A 130 2.20 3.48 -25.95
C LEU A 130 3.20 3.73 -27.08
N ASN A 131 3.54 4.99 -27.35
CA ASN A 131 4.53 5.36 -28.36
C ASN A 131 5.91 4.78 -28.05
N ASN A 132 6.25 4.61 -26.77
CA ASN A 132 7.49 3.97 -26.31
C ASN A 132 7.39 2.44 -26.21
N GLY A 133 6.29 1.81 -26.65
CA GLY A 133 6.10 0.37 -26.60
C GLY A 133 5.92 -0.19 -25.18
N ILE A 134 5.43 0.64 -24.25
CA ILE A 134 5.19 0.27 -22.85
C ILE A 134 3.71 -0.12 -22.72
N ASN A 135 3.41 -1.34 -23.14
CA ASN A 135 2.11 -1.98 -22.94
C ASN A 135 2.30 -3.47 -22.65
N PRO A 136 2.62 -3.84 -21.39
CA PRO A 136 3.09 -5.19 -21.07
C PRO A 136 2.10 -6.30 -21.45
N PHE A 137 0.81 -6.01 -21.37
CA PHE A 137 -0.31 -6.93 -21.62
C PHE A 137 -1.01 -6.69 -22.95
N ALA A 138 -0.50 -5.79 -23.80
CA ALA A 138 -1.12 -5.40 -25.07
C ALA A 138 -2.61 -5.03 -24.93
N THR A 139 -3.00 -4.43 -23.82
CA THR A 139 -4.39 -4.04 -23.58
C THR A 139 -4.78 -2.95 -24.57
N MET A 140 -5.92 -3.12 -25.25
CA MET A 140 -6.52 -2.07 -26.06
C MET A 140 -7.01 -0.97 -25.11
N LEU A 141 -6.48 0.23 -25.27
CA LEU A 141 -7.10 1.41 -24.69
C LEU A 141 -8.13 1.83 -25.74
N GLU A 142 -9.38 1.38 -25.57
CA GLU A 142 -10.45 1.67 -26.51
C GLU A 142 -10.50 3.17 -26.77
N GLY A 143 -10.68 3.55 -28.05
CA GLY A 143 -10.60 4.91 -28.60
C GLY A 143 -11.63 5.92 -28.08
N ASP A 144 -12.19 5.68 -26.91
CA ASP A 144 -12.88 6.67 -26.11
C ASP A 144 -11.84 7.33 -25.19
N GLU A 145 -11.57 8.63 -25.37
CA GLU A 145 -10.66 9.41 -24.51
C GLU A 145 -10.97 9.23 -23.01
N ARG A 146 -12.19 8.80 -22.67
CA ARG A 146 -12.67 8.47 -21.33
C ARG A 146 -11.98 7.26 -20.70
N SER A 147 -11.53 6.26 -21.48
CA SER A 147 -10.91 5.04 -20.94
C SER A 147 -9.51 5.29 -20.35
N ALA A 148 -8.80 6.31 -20.86
CA ALA A 148 -7.55 6.81 -20.31
C ALA A 148 -7.76 7.62 -19.00
N VAL A 149 -8.96 8.17 -18.79
CA VAL A 149 -9.29 9.08 -17.68
C VAL A 149 -9.68 8.33 -16.40
N ASP A 150 -10.06 7.05 -16.50
CA ASP A 150 -10.54 6.24 -15.37
C ASP A 150 -9.44 5.41 -14.67
N VAL A 151 -8.18 5.81 -14.80
CA VAL A 151 -7.07 5.17 -14.07
C VAL A 151 -6.97 5.75 -12.66
N ASP A 152 -6.92 4.87 -11.65
CA ASP A 152 -6.74 5.26 -10.25
C ASP A 152 -5.32 5.77 -10.00
N LEU A 153 -5.15 7.09 -9.99
CA LEU A 153 -3.85 7.75 -9.81
C LEU A 153 -3.24 7.55 -8.42
N ASN A 154 -3.96 6.95 -7.46
CA ASN A 154 -3.46 6.71 -6.12
C ASN A 154 -2.93 5.28 -5.93
N ILE A 155 -3.05 4.41 -6.94
CA ILE A 155 -2.66 3.00 -6.86
C ILE A 155 -1.92 2.58 -8.13
N VAL A 156 -0.72 2.03 -7.96
CA VAL A 156 0.06 1.45 -9.06
C VAL A 156 0.49 0.03 -8.73
N ARG A 157 0.85 -0.77 -9.73
CA ARG A 157 1.56 -2.04 -9.55
C ARG A 157 2.85 -2.02 -10.37
N LEU A 158 3.89 -2.69 -9.89
CA LEU A 158 5.11 -2.93 -10.66
C LEU A 158 4.85 -4.11 -11.60
N CYS A 159 5.09 -3.92 -12.89
CA CYS A 159 5.06 -4.99 -13.89
C CYS A 159 6.50 -5.34 -14.29
N PHE A 160 6.91 -6.56 -14.03
CA PHE A 160 8.22 -7.10 -14.41
C PHE A 160 8.09 -7.81 -15.76
N GLU A 161 8.89 -7.38 -16.72
CA GLU A 161 9.00 -7.99 -18.04
C GLU A 161 10.42 -8.54 -18.21
N ALA A 162 10.52 -9.71 -18.83
CA ALA A 162 11.76 -10.41 -19.08
C ALA A 162 12.01 -10.52 -20.57
N PHE A 163 13.21 -10.13 -21.00
CA PHE A 163 13.67 -10.24 -22.37
C PHE A 163 14.85 -11.20 -22.42
N ILE A 164 14.62 -12.32 -23.10
CA ILE A 164 15.58 -13.40 -23.26
C ILE A 164 16.34 -13.25 -24.58
N GLN A 165 17.63 -13.52 -24.51
CA GLN A 165 18.52 -13.56 -25.66
C GLN A 165 18.14 -14.69 -26.63
N ASP A 166 17.97 -14.36 -27.92
CA ASP A 166 17.78 -15.33 -28.99
C ASP A 166 19.09 -15.98 -29.44
N SER A 167 19.01 -16.94 -30.35
CA SER A 167 20.18 -17.66 -30.90
C SER A 167 21.19 -16.77 -31.63
N ARG A 168 20.82 -15.51 -31.96
CA ARG A 168 21.69 -14.51 -32.60
C ARG A 168 22.25 -13.51 -31.61
N GLY A 169 22.01 -13.71 -30.31
CA GLY A 169 22.48 -12.83 -29.27
C GLY A 169 21.60 -11.61 -29.01
N LYS A 170 20.41 -11.50 -29.62
CA LYS A 170 19.51 -10.35 -29.46
C LYS A 170 18.39 -10.67 -28.47
N TYR A 171 18.08 -9.75 -27.56
CA TYR A 171 17.00 -9.90 -26.59
C TYR A 171 15.61 -9.71 -27.25
N THR A 172 15.06 -10.77 -27.84
CA THR A 172 13.79 -10.70 -28.60
C THR A 172 12.68 -11.57 -28.03
N GLN A 173 12.99 -12.58 -27.21
CA GLN A 173 11.99 -13.46 -26.63
C GLN A 173 11.45 -12.86 -25.33
N LYS A 174 10.14 -12.64 -25.26
CA LYS A 174 9.47 -12.09 -24.06
C LYS A 174 8.87 -13.23 -23.23
N LEU A 175 9.06 -13.20 -21.92
CA LEU A 175 8.30 -14.04 -20.99
C LEU A 175 7.00 -13.38 -20.57
N ASP A 176 6.06 -14.18 -20.05
CA ASP A 176 4.84 -13.67 -19.45
C ASP A 176 5.18 -12.68 -18.33
N PRO A 177 4.66 -11.44 -18.38
CA PRO A 177 4.92 -10.45 -17.35
C PRO A 177 4.32 -10.86 -16.00
N VAL A 178 4.99 -10.52 -14.91
CA VAL A 178 4.45 -10.71 -13.55
C VAL A 178 4.22 -9.37 -12.87
N VAL A 179 3.11 -9.25 -12.14
CA VAL A 179 2.67 -7.99 -11.54
C VAL A 179 2.71 -8.08 -10.02
N SER A 180 3.27 -7.06 -9.37
CA SER A 180 3.40 -7.00 -7.92
C SER A 180 2.08 -6.81 -7.18
N ASP A 181 2.13 -6.87 -5.86
CA ASP A 181 1.09 -6.30 -5.00
C ASP A 181 0.93 -4.78 -5.27
N PRO A 182 -0.27 -4.19 -5.06
CA PRO A 182 -0.50 -2.76 -5.28
C PRO A 182 0.26 -1.87 -4.31
N ILE A 183 0.76 -0.74 -4.82
CA ILE A 183 1.42 0.33 -4.09
C ILE A 183 0.48 1.53 -4.07
N TYR A 184 0.22 2.06 -2.88
CA TYR A 184 -0.71 3.13 -2.61
C TYR A 184 0.02 4.43 -2.29
N ASP A 185 -0.42 5.55 -2.89
CA ASP A 185 0.11 6.87 -2.57
C ASP A 185 -0.25 7.25 -1.12
N LYS A 186 0.76 7.42 -0.27
CA LYS A 186 0.60 7.89 1.11
C LYS A 186 -0.15 9.23 1.20
N LYS A 187 -0.08 10.08 0.17
CA LYS A 187 -0.80 11.36 0.16
C LYS A 187 -2.32 11.18 0.03
N ALA A 188 -2.76 10.06 -0.54
CA ALA A 188 -4.18 9.74 -0.67
C ALA A 188 -4.73 9.22 0.67
N THR A 189 -5.67 9.97 1.26
CA THR A 189 -6.23 9.66 2.58
C THR A 189 -6.99 8.32 2.61
N CYS A 190 -7.55 7.89 1.48
CA CYS A 190 -8.26 6.60 1.36
C CYS A 190 -7.34 5.39 1.42
N SER A 191 -6.02 5.57 1.31
CA SER A 191 -5.05 4.47 1.29
C SER A 191 -3.82 4.72 2.18
N SER A 192 -3.86 5.79 2.97
CA SER A 192 -2.83 6.11 3.95
C SER A 192 -2.78 5.07 5.07
N VAL A 193 -1.62 4.95 5.72
CA VAL A 193 -1.48 4.18 6.96
C VAL A 193 -2.20 4.92 8.08
N LEU A 194 -3.08 4.23 8.79
CA LEU A 194 -3.78 4.80 9.93
C LEU A 194 -2.86 4.91 11.14
N LYS A 195 -2.90 6.06 11.83
CA LYS A 195 -2.06 6.31 12.99
C LYS A 195 -2.81 7.15 14.01
N ILE A 196 -2.90 6.62 15.23
CA ILE A 196 -3.28 7.40 16.41
C ILE A 196 -2.01 8.09 16.93
N CYS A 197 -2.09 9.40 17.09
CA CYS A 197 -0.99 10.22 17.57
C CYS A 197 -1.07 10.43 19.08
N ARG A 198 -2.26 10.80 19.58
CA ARG A 198 -2.54 11.02 21.01
C ARG A 198 -4.01 10.77 21.31
N VAL A 199 -4.30 10.45 22.57
CA VAL A 199 -5.64 10.44 23.15
C VAL A 199 -5.61 11.18 24.49
N ASP A 200 -6.70 11.82 24.87
CA ASP A 200 -6.84 12.51 26.16
C ASP A 200 -7.11 11.53 27.31
N LYS A 201 -7.82 10.42 27.04
CA LYS A 201 -8.16 9.38 28.02
C LYS A 201 -7.67 8.01 27.59
N THR A 202 -7.18 7.24 28.56
CA THR A 202 -6.73 5.85 28.42
C THR A 202 -7.44 4.90 29.38
N HIS A 203 -8.49 5.37 30.04
CA HIS A 203 -9.34 4.59 30.93
C HIS A 203 -10.71 5.25 31.02
N GLY A 204 -11.71 4.50 31.49
CA GLY A 204 -13.07 5.00 31.68
C GLY A 204 -14.00 3.94 32.26
N SER A 205 -15.21 4.33 32.62
CA SER A 205 -16.24 3.45 33.16
C SER A 205 -16.55 2.27 32.24
N CYS A 206 -16.74 1.08 32.82
CA CYS A 206 -17.25 -0.09 32.10
C CYS A 206 -18.62 0.12 31.45
N MET A 207 -19.38 1.12 31.90
CA MET A 207 -20.66 1.50 31.31
C MET A 207 -20.51 2.25 29.98
N GLY A 208 -19.29 2.67 29.63
CA GLY A 208 -19.01 3.44 28.42
C GLY A 208 -19.57 4.86 28.50
N ASN A 209 -19.90 5.41 27.32
CA ASN A 209 -20.45 6.75 27.12
C ASN A 209 -19.55 7.91 27.58
N GLU A 210 -18.26 7.66 27.82
CA GLU A 210 -17.30 8.72 28.09
C GLU A 210 -16.76 9.29 26.80
N GLU A 211 -16.77 10.62 26.69
CA GLU A 211 -16.21 11.33 25.55
C GLU A 211 -14.68 11.29 25.58
N VAL A 212 -14.07 10.98 24.43
CA VAL A 212 -12.62 10.84 24.22
C VAL A 212 -12.23 11.67 22.99
N PHE A 213 -11.17 12.44 23.12
CA PHE A 213 -10.55 13.23 22.06
C PHE A 213 -9.32 12.50 21.53
N LEU A 214 -9.40 12.04 20.28
CA LEU A 214 -8.34 11.30 19.60
C LEU A 214 -7.72 12.15 18.50
N LEU A 215 -6.42 12.39 18.58
CA LEU A 215 -5.63 13.01 17.51
C LEU A 215 -5.01 11.93 16.62
N CYS A 216 -5.14 12.07 15.31
CA CYS A 216 -4.64 11.10 14.33
C CYS A 216 -4.03 11.76 13.08
N ASP A 217 -3.32 10.96 12.27
CA ASP A 217 -3.00 11.35 10.90
C ASP A 217 -4.31 11.45 10.07
N LYS A 218 -4.26 12.07 8.89
CA LYS A 218 -5.45 12.34 8.07
C LYS A 218 -6.31 11.08 7.80
N VAL A 219 -7.61 11.17 8.08
CA VAL A 219 -8.64 10.14 7.82
C VAL A 219 -9.81 10.66 6.97
N GLN A 220 -10.59 9.77 6.37
CA GLN A 220 -11.86 10.12 5.73
C GLN A 220 -13.00 9.92 6.72
N LYS A 221 -13.86 10.93 6.89
CA LYS A 221 -14.88 10.94 7.96
C LYS A 221 -16.01 9.94 7.71
N GLU A 222 -16.25 9.56 6.46
CA GLU A 222 -17.25 8.56 6.04
C GLU A 222 -16.71 7.13 6.07
N ASP A 223 -15.40 6.95 6.24
CA ASP A 223 -14.71 5.66 6.09
C ASP A 223 -13.67 5.46 7.20
N ILE A 224 -14.11 5.65 8.45
CA ILE A 224 -13.27 5.47 9.63
C ILE A 224 -14.11 4.99 10.82
N GLN A 225 -13.54 4.11 11.63
CA GLN A 225 -14.12 3.59 12.85
C GLN A 225 -13.07 3.56 13.97
N VAL A 226 -13.52 3.75 15.21
CA VAL A 226 -12.74 3.45 16.42
C VAL A 226 -13.23 2.12 16.96
N VAL A 227 -12.34 1.14 17.09
CA VAL A 227 -12.69 -0.25 17.41
C VAL A 227 -11.99 -0.65 18.69
N PHE A 228 -12.77 -0.95 19.73
CA PHE A 228 -12.34 -1.55 20.99
C PHE A 228 -12.40 -3.07 20.87
N PHE A 229 -11.39 -3.77 21.38
CA PHE A 229 -11.34 -5.23 21.29
C PHE A 229 -10.52 -5.88 22.42
N ARG A 230 -10.92 -7.11 22.78
CA ARG A 230 -10.23 -8.00 23.73
C ARG A 230 -10.79 -9.42 23.62
N ASP A 231 -9.94 -10.45 23.60
CA ASP A 231 -10.35 -11.87 23.77
C ASP A 231 -11.60 -12.30 22.99
N GLY A 232 -11.74 -11.86 21.73
CA GLY A 232 -12.89 -12.16 20.87
C GLY A 232 -14.09 -11.21 20.98
N TRP A 233 -14.09 -10.29 21.95
CA TRP A 233 -15.02 -9.17 22.03
C TRP A 233 -14.54 -8.00 21.16
N GLU A 234 -15.47 -7.38 20.44
CA GLU A 234 -15.25 -6.15 19.67
C GLU A 234 -16.45 -5.21 19.86
N ALA A 235 -16.19 -3.90 20.01
CA ALA A 235 -17.21 -2.87 20.05
C ALA A 235 -16.73 -1.57 19.38
N LEU A 236 -17.65 -0.79 18.82
CA LEU A 236 -17.34 0.47 18.14
C LEU A 236 -17.47 1.65 19.09
N GLY A 237 -16.50 2.57 19.05
CA GLY A 237 -16.69 3.92 19.60
C GLY A 237 -17.79 4.64 18.84
N ASP A 238 -18.66 5.32 19.59
CA ASP A 238 -19.83 6.01 19.03
C ASP A 238 -19.47 7.44 18.63
N PHE A 239 -19.59 7.74 17.34
CA PHE A 239 -19.41 9.07 16.76
C PHE A 239 -20.00 9.11 15.35
N ASN A 240 -20.21 10.30 14.82
CA ASN A 240 -20.64 10.52 13.44
C ASN A 240 -19.63 11.37 12.65
N ALA A 241 -19.90 11.59 11.36
CA ALA A 241 -19.00 12.32 10.47
C ALA A 241 -18.70 13.78 10.93
N MET A 242 -19.59 14.41 11.71
CA MET A 242 -19.39 15.77 12.23
C MET A 242 -18.40 15.81 13.39
N ASP A 243 -18.23 14.70 14.10
CA ASP A 243 -17.28 14.58 15.21
C ASP A 243 -15.84 14.37 14.73
N VAL A 244 -15.65 14.17 13.42
CA VAL A 244 -14.34 14.11 12.77
C VAL A 244 -13.87 15.53 12.42
N HIS A 245 -13.10 16.13 13.32
CA HIS A 245 -12.62 17.49 13.16
C HIS A 245 -11.46 17.58 12.16
N ARG A 246 -11.73 18.22 11.02
CA ARG A 246 -10.73 18.56 9.98
C ARG A 246 -9.89 17.35 9.53
N GLN A 247 -10.45 16.14 9.58
CA GLN A 247 -9.80 14.88 9.22
C GLN A 247 -8.61 14.47 10.11
N VAL A 248 -8.30 15.19 11.18
CA VAL A 248 -7.09 14.97 12.00
C VAL A 248 -7.38 14.76 13.49
N ALA A 249 -8.65 14.86 13.87
CA ALA A 249 -9.12 14.49 15.19
C ALA A 249 -10.50 13.85 15.11
N ILE A 250 -10.80 12.97 16.06
CA ILE A 250 -12.09 12.31 16.22
C ILE A 250 -12.49 12.50 17.68
N VAL A 251 -13.69 13.03 17.89
CA VAL A 251 -14.35 12.98 19.20
C VAL A 251 -15.30 11.80 19.15
N PHE A 252 -15.20 10.87 20.11
CA PHE A 252 -16.09 9.72 20.16
C PHE A 252 -16.43 9.37 21.59
N ARG A 253 -17.50 8.60 21.78
CA ARG A 253 -17.88 8.03 23.08
C ARG A 253 -17.45 6.56 23.16
N THR A 254 -16.84 6.19 24.27
CA THR A 254 -16.42 4.80 24.52
C THR A 254 -17.65 3.86 24.49
N PRO A 255 -17.57 2.68 23.86
CA PRO A 255 -18.64 1.70 23.98
C PRO A 255 -18.74 1.16 25.42
N PRO A 256 -19.91 0.64 25.84
CA PRO A 256 -20.00 -0.15 27.05
C PRO A 256 -19.17 -1.44 26.92
N PHE A 257 -18.51 -1.85 28.00
CA PHE A 257 -17.84 -3.15 28.05
C PHE A 257 -18.87 -4.28 28.14
N CYS A 258 -18.53 -5.48 27.66
CA CYS A 258 -19.47 -6.62 27.63
C CYS A 258 -19.97 -7.04 29.02
N ASN A 259 -19.17 -6.80 30.07
CA ASN A 259 -19.57 -7.02 31.46
C ASN A 259 -19.75 -5.67 32.18
N SER A 260 -21.00 -5.31 32.46
CA SER A 260 -21.36 -4.08 33.18
C SER A 260 -21.08 -4.14 34.69
N ASN A 261 -20.90 -5.33 35.27
CA ASN A 261 -20.68 -5.55 36.71
C ASN A 261 -19.20 -5.87 37.01
N LEU A 262 -18.29 -5.14 36.38
CA LEU A 262 -16.85 -5.27 36.61
C LEU A 262 -16.50 -5.06 38.09
N GLN A 263 -15.77 -6.01 38.66
CA GLN A 263 -15.24 -5.93 40.04
C GLN A 263 -13.81 -5.39 40.08
N GLU A 264 -13.04 -5.67 39.03
CA GLU A 264 -11.66 -5.22 38.86
C GLU A 264 -11.48 -4.49 37.54
N LYS A 265 -10.37 -3.76 37.39
CA LYS A 265 -10.02 -3.10 36.14
C LYS A 265 -9.75 -4.12 35.04
N VAL A 266 -10.16 -3.81 33.82
CA VAL A 266 -9.91 -4.66 32.65
C VAL A 266 -9.27 -3.85 31.53
N ASP A 267 -8.09 -4.31 31.12
CA ASP A 267 -7.35 -3.72 30.02
C ASP A 267 -7.87 -4.26 28.68
N VAL A 268 -8.32 -3.38 27.80
CA VAL A 268 -8.66 -3.69 26.41
C VAL A 268 -7.71 -2.92 25.49
N HIS A 269 -7.80 -3.20 24.19
CA HIS A 269 -7.12 -2.39 23.19
C HIS A 269 -8.15 -1.66 22.34
N PHE A 270 -7.77 -0.51 21.79
CA PHE A 270 -8.53 0.13 20.72
C PHE A 270 -7.62 0.57 19.58
N LYS A 271 -8.18 0.67 18.37
CA LYS A 271 -7.47 1.06 17.16
C LYS A 271 -8.40 1.80 16.20
N LEU A 272 -7.82 2.54 15.27
CA LEU A 272 -8.55 2.99 14.09
C LEU A 272 -8.68 1.83 13.10
N ARG A 273 -9.84 1.71 12.46
CA ARG A 273 -10.09 0.81 11.33
C ARG A 273 -10.74 1.59 10.20
N ARG A 274 -10.23 1.43 8.98
CA ARG A 274 -10.87 1.91 7.76
C ARG A 274 -11.71 0.78 7.17
N PRO A 275 -13.06 0.89 7.15
CA PRO A 275 -13.93 -0.18 6.67
C PRO A 275 -13.68 -0.60 5.22
N SER A 276 -13.38 0.33 4.31
CA SER A 276 -13.25 0.06 2.87
C SER A 276 -12.16 -0.93 2.48
N ASP A 277 -11.07 -1.00 3.24
CA ASP A 277 -9.91 -1.88 2.95
C ASP A 277 -9.41 -2.66 4.17
N HIS A 278 -10.14 -2.59 5.28
CA HIS A 278 -9.82 -3.22 6.57
C HIS A 278 -8.43 -2.86 7.14
N GLU A 279 -7.79 -1.77 6.66
CA GLU A 279 -6.54 -1.26 7.24
C GLU A 279 -6.80 -0.85 8.69
N THR A 280 -5.84 -1.14 9.57
CA THR A 280 -5.93 -0.75 10.99
C THR A 280 -4.68 -0.02 11.46
N SER A 281 -4.84 0.87 12.43
CA SER A 281 -3.69 1.47 13.12
C SER A 281 -3.06 0.50 14.10
N LYS A 282 -1.87 0.85 14.62
CA LYS A 282 -1.36 0.21 15.84
C LYS A 282 -2.38 0.37 16.97
N PRO A 283 -2.62 -0.68 17.77
CA PRO A 283 -3.53 -0.60 18.91
C PRO A 283 -2.92 0.22 20.04
N LEU A 284 -3.80 0.87 20.81
CA LEU A 284 -3.50 1.52 22.09
C LEU A 284 -4.25 0.82 23.22
N LEU A 285 -3.68 0.85 24.42
CA LEU A 285 -4.29 0.30 25.63
C LEU A 285 -5.40 1.24 26.13
N PHE A 286 -6.51 0.67 26.58
CA PHE A 286 -7.55 1.38 27.33
C PHE A 286 -8.03 0.53 28.50
N THR A 287 -8.14 1.10 29.69
CA THR A 287 -8.55 0.35 30.90
C THR A 287 -9.98 0.67 31.28
N TYR A 288 -10.88 -0.31 31.19
CA TYR A 288 -12.22 -0.20 31.76
C TYR A 288 -12.18 -0.33 33.29
N LEU A 289 -12.89 0.56 33.97
CA LEU A 289 -12.96 0.64 35.42
C LEU A 289 -14.33 0.17 35.95
N PRO A 290 -14.38 -0.50 37.10
CA PRO A 290 -15.62 -0.77 37.84
C PRO A 290 -16.42 0.50 38.13
N VAL A 291 -17.75 0.40 38.14
CA VAL A 291 -18.67 1.52 38.41
C VAL A 291 -18.35 2.23 39.74
N PHE A 292 -18.00 1.46 40.78
CA PHE A 292 -17.68 2.01 42.12
C PHE A 292 -16.41 2.87 42.14
N HIS A 293 -15.43 2.57 41.27
CA HIS A 293 -14.18 3.35 41.20
C HIS A 293 -14.39 4.74 40.58
N VAL A 294 -15.37 4.88 39.69
CA VAL A 294 -15.68 6.17 39.04
C VAL A 294 -16.29 7.15 40.05
N CYS A 295 -17.19 6.68 40.91
CA CYS A 295 -17.75 7.49 42.01
C CYS A 295 -16.67 7.99 42.98
N SER A 296 -15.66 7.17 43.28
CA SER A 296 -14.60 7.57 44.22
C SER A 296 -13.66 8.64 43.65
N ILE A 297 -13.36 8.60 42.35
CA ILE A 297 -12.52 9.62 41.69
C ILE A 297 -13.27 10.95 41.54
N ALA A 298 -14.56 10.89 41.18
CA ALA A 298 -15.41 12.07 41.12
C ALA A 298 -15.58 12.74 42.49
N ALA A 299 -15.73 11.95 43.57
CA ALA A 299 -15.78 12.45 44.93
C ALA A 299 -14.48 13.15 45.36
N MET A 300 -13.31 12.63 44.97
CA MET A 300 -12.02 13.25 45.30
C MET A 300 -11.73 14.56 44.54
N LEU A 301 -12.35 14.77 43.37
CA LEU A 301 -12.17 15.99 42.57
C LEU A 301 -13.15 17.11 42.94
N LEU A 302 -14.29 16.78 43.58
CA LEU A 302 -15.27 17.75 44.07
C LEU A 302 -14.94 18.33 45.46
N ASP A 303 -13.93 17.77 46.14
CA ASP A 303 -13.42 18.21 47.45
C ASP A 303 -12.20 19.17 47.34
N ARG A 304 -12.03 19.86 46.20
CA ARG A 304 -11.02 20.92 45.98
C ARG A 304 -11.67 22.19 45.46
#